data_AF-A0A1Y4N6N5-F1
#
_entry.id   AF-A0A1Y4N6N5-F1
#
_cell.length_a   1.000
_cell.length_b   1.000
_cell.length_c   1.000
_cell.angle_alpha   90.00
_cell.angle_beta   90.00
_cell.angle_gamma   90.00
#
_symmetry.space_group_name_H-M   'P 1'
#
loop_
_entity.id
_entity.type
_entity.pdbx_description
1 polymer ?
#
loop_
_entity_poly.entity_id
_entity_poly.type
_entity_poly.pdbx_seq_one_letter_code
_entity_poly.pdbx_strand_id
1 'polypeptide(L)'
;MKKKRYLPFGYQMNEGNIIPDILESSAVQSIFENYRNGASLQTLAKQMQQSGLKYRENAVWNKAMIARILDCEYCISKQQKWCYKAFWQQHQQQ
;
A
#
# COMPACT_ATOMS: atom_id res chain seq x y z
N MET A 1 22.55 6.97 -7.36
CA MET A 1 21.34 7.77 -7.70
C MET A 1 20.12 7.21 -6.98
N LYS A 2 19.31 8.03 -6.30
CA LYS A 2 18.05 7.58 -5.68
C LYS A 2 17.06 7.21 -6.79
N LYS A 3 16.88 5.92 -7.10
CA LYS A 3 15.80 5.45 -7.98
C LYS A 3 14.46 5.87 -7.37
N LYS A 4 13.79 6.85 -7.99
CA LYS A 4 12.39 7.16 -7.71
C LYS A 4 11.55 6.04 -8.32
N ARG A 5 10.52 5.58 -7.60
CA ARG A 5 9.58 4.59 -8.15
C ARG A 5 8.81 5.25 -9.29
N TYR A 6 8.64 4.52 -10.39
CA TYR A 6 7.83 4.94 -11.53
C TYR A 6 6.33 4.81 -11.22
N LEU A 7 5.95 3.74 -10.53
CA LEU A 7 4.59 3.48 -10.06
C LEU A 7 4.45 3.73 -8.55
N PRO A 8 3.24 4.09 -8.08
CA PRO A 8 2.93 4.14 -6.65
C PRO A 8 3.19 2.78 -5.97
N PHE A 9 3.43 2.81 -4.67
CA PHE A 9 3.52 1.60 -3.86
C PHE A 9 2.15 0.91 -3.81
N GLY A 10 2.10 -0.41 -3.99
CA GLY A 10 0.87 -1.16 -4.15
C GLY A 10 0.56 -1.57 -5.60
N TYR A 11 1.36 -1.11 -6.57
CA TYR A 11 1.15 -1.36 -8.00
C TYR A 11 2.44 -1.77 -8.71
N GLN A 12 2.27 -2.63 -9.72
CA GLN A 12 3.33 -3.11 -10.59
C GLN A 12 2.93 -3.05 -12.06
N MET A 13 3.94 -3.13 -12.92
CA MET A 13 3.77 -3.21 -14.38
C MET A 13 3.80 -4.69 -14.78
N ASN A 14 2.72 -5.21 -15.35
CA ASN A 14 2.70 -6.55 -15.92
C ASN A 14 2.16 -6.48 -17.35
N GLU A 15 2.98 -6.90 -18.33
CA GLU A 15 2.61 -6.94 -19.75
C GLU A 15 1.97 -5.64 -20.28
N GLY A 16 2.52 -4.48 -19.91
CA GLY A 16 1.98 -3.20 -20.36
C GLY A 16 0.73 -2.73 -19.60
N ASN A 17 0.24 -3.51 -18.62
CA ASN A 17 -0.86 -3.13 -17.73
C ASN A 17 -0.39 -2.82 -16.30
N ILE A 18 -0.96 -1.76 -15.71
CA ILE A 18 -0.74 -1.44 -14.30
C ILE A 18 -1.70 -2.31 -13.46
N ILE A 19 -1.14 -3.27 -12.74
CA ILE A 19 -1.90 -4.19 -11.88
C ILE A 19 -1.50 -4.00 -10.41
N PRO A 20 -2.38 -4.31 -9.45
CA PRO A 20 -2.01 -4.28 -8.03
C PRO A 20 -0.97 -5.37 -7.72
N ASP A 21 0.05 -5.03 -6.94
CA ASP A 21 0.91 -6.03 -6.32
C ASP A 21 0.25 -6.58 -5.07
N ILE A 22 0.10 -7.91 -4.96
CA ILE A 22 -0.70 -8.53 -3.89
C ILE A 22 -0.17 -8.16 -2.50
N LEU A 23 1.16 -8.19 -2.31
CA LEU A 23 1.77 -7.93 -1.01
C LEU A 23 1.78 -6.43 -0.68
N GLU A 24 2.22 -5.59 -1.62
CA GLU A 24 2.26 -4.15 -1.42
C GLU A 24 0.85 -3.57 -1.28
N SER A 25 -0.14 -4.04 -2.05
CA SER A 25 -1.52 -3.55 -2.00
C SER A 25 -2.21 -3.91 -0.69
N SER A 26 -1.96 -5.12 -0.15
CA SER A 26 -2.41 -5.52 1.19
C SER A 26 -1.79 -4.62 2.28
N ALA A 27 -0.49 -4.33 2.17
CA ALA A 27 0.17 -3.40 3.08
C ALA A 27 -0.43 -1.98 3.01
N VAL A 28 -0.76 -1.49 1.81
CA VAL A 28 -1.46 -0.20 1.63
C VAL A 28 -2.81 -0.22 2.35
N GLN A 29 -3.62 -1.28 2.18
CA GLN A 29 -4.90 -1.40 2.88
C GLN A 29 -4.72 -1.34 4.40
N SER A 30 -3.79 -2.14 4.94
CA SER A 30 -3.49 -2.15 6.37
C SER A 30 -3.01 -0.78 6.88
N ILE A 31 -2.21 -0.04 6.11
CA ILE A 31 -1.79 1.33 6.45
C ILE A 31 -3.01 2.25 6.57
N PHE A 32 -3.93 2.21 5.61
CA PHE A 32 -5.13 3.04 5.61
C PHE A 32 -6.08 2.69 6.76
N GLU A 33 -6.29 1.41 7.04
CA GLU A 33 -7.14 0.96 8.15
C GLU A 33 -6.58 1.39 9.50
N ASN A 34 -5.30 1.13 9.75
CA ASN A 34 -4.65 1.54 10.99
C ASN A 34 -4.59 3.06 11.14
N TYR A 35 -4.36 3.80 10.05
CA TYR A 35 -4.42 5.27 10.07
C TYR A 35 -5.83 5.77 10.45
N ARG A 36 -6.89 5.19 9.88
CA ARG A 36 -8.28 5.51 10.25
C ARG A 36 -8.58 5.17 11.72
N ASN A 37 -7.98 4.13 12.25
CA ASN A 37 -8.08 3.74 13.66
C ASN A 37 -7.22 4.62 14.60
N GLY A 38 -6.61 5.70 14.10
CA GLY A 38 -5.85 6.66 14.89
C GLY A 38 -4.36 6.36 15.04
N ALA A 39 -3.81 5.37 14.30
CA ALA A 39 -2.38 5.11 14.34
C ALA A 39 -1.58 6.28 13.74
N SER A 40 -0.52 6.69 14.45
CA SER A 40 0.38 7.73 13.95
C SER A 40 1.20 7.26 12.75
N LEU A 41 1.64 8.19 11.90
CA LEU A 41 2.53 7.89 10.77
C LEU A 41 3.83 7.18 11.20
N GLN A 42 4.32 7.47 12.41
CA GLN A 42 5.53 6.84 12.93
C GLN A 42 5.26 5.40 13.38
N THR A 43 4.09 5.14 13.99
CA THR A 43 3.64 3.79 14.35
C THR A 43 3.50 2.92 13.10
N LEU A 44 2.83 3.45 12.06
CA LEU A 44 2.65 2.77 10.78
C LEU A 44 3.99 2.43 10.11
N ALA A 45 4.94 3.36 10.15
CA ALA A 45 6.29 3.11 9.63
C ALA A 45 7.00 1.98 10.37
N LYS A 46 6.86 1.89 11.70
CA LYS A 46 7.43 0.80 12.50
C LYS A 46 6.77 -0.54 12.17
N GLN A 47 5.45 -0.58 12.05
CA GLN A 47 4.71 -1.79 11.66
C GLN A 47 5.18 -2.30 10.30
N MET A 48 5.36 -1.40 9.33
CA MET A 48 5.87 -1.78 8.01
C MET A 48 7.31 -2.25 8.05
N GLN A 49 8.16 -1.65 8.89
CA GLN A 49 9.51 -2.15 9.13
C GLN A 49 9.51 -3.57 9.70
N GLN A 50 8.56 -3.90 10.58
CA GLN A 50 8.41 -5.23 11.19
C GLN A 50 7.83 -6.28 10.23
N SER A 51 7.01 -5.86 9.25
CA SER A 51 6.43 -6.77 8.26
C SER A 51 7.45 -7.42 7.32
N GLY A 52 8.69 -6.92 7.29
CA GLY A 52 9.74 -7.39 6.38
C GLY A 52 9.56 -6.90 4.93
N LEU A 53 8.42 -6.31 4.58
CA LEU A 53 8.19 -5.70 3.27
C LEU A 53 9.10 -4.49 3.08
N LYS A 54 9.75 -4.44 1.92
CA LYS A 54 10.63 -3.34 1.55
C LYS A 54 9.92 -2.43 0.55
N TYR A 55 9.86 -1.13 0.84
CA TYR A 55 9.36 -0.15 -0.14
C TYR A 55 10.25 -0.05 -1.39
N ARG A 56 11.55 -0.33 -1.24
CA ARG A 56 12.56 -0.51 -2.28
C ARG A 56 13.71 -1.30 -1.67
N GLU A 57 14.56 -1.88 -2.50
CA GLU A 57 15.61 -2.84 -2.13
C GLU A 57 16.45 -2.49 -0.87
N ASN A 58 16.67 -1.18 -0.62
CA ASN A 58 17.41 -0.64 0.53
C ASN A 58 16.66 0.49 1.30
N ALA A 59 15.32 0.51 1.28
CA ALA A 59 14.58 1.50 2.07
C ALA A 59 14.34 1.03 3.51
N VAL A 60 14.50 1.97 4.43
CA VAL A 60 13.94 1.91 5.78
C VAL A 60 12.65 2.73 5.79
N TRP A 61 11.59 2.15 6.32
CA TRP A 61 10.29 2.80 6.44
C TRP A 61 10.37 4.03 7.35
N ASN A 62 9.71 5.10 6.94
CA ASN A 62 9.63 6.34 7.73
C ASN A 62 8.29 7.05 7.50
N LYS A 63 7.97 8.01 8.38
CA LYS A 63 6.71 8.74 8.36
C LYS A 63 6.40 9.44 7.02
N ALA A 64 7.43 9.90 6.30
CA ALA A 64 7.24 10.59 5.03
C ALA A 64 6.80 9.62 3.92
N MET A 65 7.23 8.35 4.00
CA MET A 65 6.78 7.32 3.06
C MET A 65 5.33 6.93 3.30
N ILE A 66 4.93 6.81 4.57
CA ILE A 66 3.52 6.59 4.94
C ILE A 66 2.64 7.77 4.48
N ALA A 67 3.06 9.00 4.74
CA ALA A 67 2.35 10.19 4.28
C ALA A 67 2.14 10.18 2.76
N ARG A 68 3.15 9.82 1.97
CA ARG A 68 3.03 9.73 0.50
C ARG A 68 2.09 8.63 0.03
N ILE A 69 1.97 7.53 0.76
CA ILE A 69 1.01 6.45 0.44
C ILE A 69 -0.41 6.94 0.72
N LEU A 70 -0.62 7.61 1.86
CA LEU A 70 -1.92 8.16 2.25
C LEU A 70 -2.37 9.32 1.35
N ASP A 71 -1.44 10.14 0.89
CA ASP A 71 -1.67 11.29 -0.01
C ASP A 71 -1.78 10.89 -1.49
N CYS A 72 -1.62 9.60 -1.81
CA CYS A 72 -1.68 9.14 -3.19
C CYS A 72 -3.13 9.13 -3.70
N GLU A 73 -3.45 10.08 -4.57
CA GLU A 73 -4.77 10.24 -5.21
C GLU A 73 -5.25 8.98 -5.94
N TYR A 74 -4.34 8.17 -6.48
CA TYR A 74 -4.66 6.88 -7.10
C TYR A 74 -5.12 5.83 -6.08
N CYS A 75 -4.53 5.83 -4.88
CA CYS A 75 -4.98 4.97 -3.77
C CYS A 75 -6.34 5.46 -3.25
N ILE A 76 -6.49 6.77 -3.00
CA ILE A 76 -7.72 7.39 -2.48
C ILE A 76 -8.92 7.18 -3.44
N SER A 77 -8.74 7.39 -4.75
CA SER A 77 -9.82 7.27 -5.74
C SER A 77 -10.25 5.81 -6.01
N LYS A 78 -9.38 4.83 -5.77
CA LYS A 78 -9.66 3.39 -6.00
C LYS A 78 -10.01 2.61 -4.73
N GLN A 79 -9.68 3.11 -3.53
CA GLN A 79 -9.98 2.45 -2.25
C GLN A 79 -11.49 2.19 -2.07
N GLN A 80 -12.36 3.07 -2.58
CA GLN A 80 -13.83 2.87 -2.51
C GLN A 80 -14.35 1.76 -3.44
N LYS A 81 -13.68 1.50 -4.58
CA LYS A 81 -14.14 0.48 -5.55
C LYS A 81 -13.46 -0.89 -5.38
N TRP A 82 -12.24 -0.95 -4.85
CA TRP A 82 -11.46 -2.21 -4.77
C TRP A 82 -11.52 -2.92 -3.42
N CYS A 83 -11.64 -2.22 -2.28
CA CYS A 83 -11.90 -2.88 -0.99
C CYS A 83 -13.20 -3.70 -1.02
N TYR A 84 -14.23 -3.24 -1.74
CA TYR A 84 -15.44 -4.05 -1.94
C TYR A 84 -15.21 -5.25 -2.88
N LYS A 85 -14.57 -5.07 -4.05
CA LYS A 85 -14.49 -6.17 -5.04
C LYS A 85 -13.57 -7.33 -4.61
N ALA A 86 -12.42 -7.05 -3.98
CA ALA A 86 -11.51 -8.11 -3.54
C ALA A 86 -12.04 -8.88 -2.32
N PHE A 87 -12.69 -8.19 -1.39
CA PHE A 87 -13.31 -8.81 -0.21
C PHE A 87 -14.53 -9.68 -0.58
N TRP A 88 -15.38 -9.23 -1.52
CA TRP A 88 -16.54 -10.02 -1.96
C TRP A 88 -16.19 -11.23 -2.83
N GLN A 89 -15.10 -11.18 -3.61
CA GLN A 89 -14.70 -12.30 -4.48
C GLN A 89 -14.08 -13.47 -3.71
N GLN A 90 -13.52 -13.23 -2.52
CA GLN A 90 -12.98 -14.26 -1.64
C GLN A 90 -14.02 -14.87 -0.68
N HIS A 91 -15.15 -14.18 -0.46
CA HIS A 91 -16.25 -14.65 0.39
C HIS A 91 -17.44 -15.29 -0.39
N GLN A 92 -17.37 -15.38 -1.72
CA GLN A 92 -18.35 -16.11 -2.56
C GLN A 92 -17.98 -17.58 -2.83
N GLN A 93 -16.92 -18.10 -2.21
CA GLN A 93 -16.48 -19.50 -2.34
C GLN A 93 -16.44 -20.26 -0.99
N GLN A 94 -17.26 -19.86 -0.01
CA GLN A 94 -17.61 -20.69 1.14
C GLN A 94 -19.12 -20.82 1.26
#